data_AF-A0A401TF53-F1
#
_entry.id   AF-A0A401TF53-F1
#
_cell.length_a   1.000
_cell.length_b   1.000
_cell.length_c   1.000
_cell.angle_alpha   90.00
_cell.angle_beta   90.00
_cell.angle_gamma   90.00
#
_symmetry.space_group_name_H-M   'P 1'
#
loop_
_entity.id
_entity.type
_entity.pdbx_description
1 polymer ?
#
loop_
_entity_poly.entity_id
_entity_poly.type
_entity_poly.pdbx_seq_one_letter_code
_entity_poly.pdbx_strand_id
1 'polypeptide(L)' 'LGIANCAILRLSAPIKEQYAKEYGLELDKLLGASEYKERYREKMIQWGEERRTKDPGCFCRAVIQDVPQPVW' A
#
# COMPACT_ATOMS: atom_id res chain seq x y z
N LEU A 1 15.20 23.78 -1.25
CA LEU A 1 14.93 22.69 -2.23
C LEU A 1 14.43 21.47 -1.45
N GLY A 2 13.25 21.38 -0.84
CA GLY A 2 12.02 22.16 -0.90
C GLY A 2 10.89 21.18 -1.23
N ILE A 3 10.03 20.84 -0.26
CA ILE A 3 8.97 19.80 -0.29
C ILE A 3 8.13 19.83 -1.59
N ALA A 4 8.06 20.97 -2.28
CA ALA A 4 7.43 21.12 -3.60
C ALA A 4 7.97 20.19 -4.70
N ASN A 5 9.24 19.75 -4.63
CA ASN A 5 9.88 18.95 -5.69
C ASN A 5 10.03 17.46 -5.34
N CYS A 6 9.66 17.05 -4.12
CA CYS A 6 9.89 15.68 -3.65
C CYS A 6 8.62 15.10 -3.00
N ALA A 7 8.30 13.86 -3.34
CA ALA A 7 7.22 13.09 -2.72
C ALA A 7 7.77 11.83 -2.05
N ILE A 8 7.24 11.49 -0.87
CA ILE A 8 7.52 10.21 -0.21
C ILE A 8 6.38 9.25 -0.52
N LEU A 9 6.67 8.25 -1.34
CA LEU A 9 5.70 7.25 -1.79
C LEU A 9 5.89 5.97 -0.98
N ARG A 10 4.80 5.47 -0.36
CA ARG A 10 4.83 4.26 0.46
C ARG A 10 3.97 3.17 -0.16
N LEU A 11 4.60 2.16 -0.76
CA LEU A 11 3.90 1.01 -1.35
C LEU A 11 3.11 0.19 -0.32
N SER A 12 3.46 0.26 0.96
CA SER A 12 2.75 -0.48 2.01
C SER A 12 1.35 0.07 2.31
N ALA A 13 1.06 1.33 1.99
CA ALA A 13 -0.26 1.93 2.17
C ALA A 13 -1.32 1.32 1.23
N PRO A 14 -1.17 1.34 -0.11
CA PRO A 14 -2.17 0.77 -1.01
C PRO A 14 -2.32 -0.74 -0.85
N ILE A 15 -1.26 -1.47 -0.44
CA ILE A 15 -1.36 -2.90 -0.12
C ILE A 15 -2.37 -3.10 1.02
N LYS A 16 -2.26 -2.32 2.11
CA LYS A 16 -3.18 -2.42 3.26
C LYS A 16 -4.59 -1.98 2.92
N GLU A 17 -4.75 -0.92 2.12
CA GLU A 17 -6.05 -0.43 1.67
C GLU A 17 -6.80 -1.46 0.82
N GLN A 18 -6.13 -2.00 -0.20
CA GLN A 18 -6.74 -3.00 -1.07
C GLN A 18 -7.01 -4.31 -0.32
N TYR A 19 -6.08 -4.76 0.52
CA TYR A 19 -6.29 -5.93 1.36
C TYR A 19 -7.46 -5.74 2.33
N ALA A 20 -7.56 -4.57 2.98
CA ALA A 20 -8.68 -4.25 3.85
C ALA A 20 -10.02 -4.30 3.11
N LYS A 21 -10.08 -3.69 1.91
CA LYS A 21 -11.28 -3.65 1.08
C LYS A 21 -11.73 -5.05 0.63
N GLU A 22 -10.78 -5.90 0.26
CA GLU A 22 -11.08 -7.24 -0.25
C GLU A 22 -11.55 -8.21 0.83
N TYR A 23 -10.99 -8.09 2.05
CA TYR A 23 -11.28 -8.98 3.17
C TYR A 23 -12.20 -8.37 4.23
N GLY A 24 -12.77 -7.18 3.98
CA GLY A 24 -13.67 -6.48 4.90
C GLY A 24 -13.01 -6.11 6.23
N LEU A 25 -11.73 -5.73 6.22
CA LEU A 25 -10.97 -5.39 7.42
C LEU A 25 -11.02 -3.88 7.72
N GLU A 26 -10.75 -3.54 8.97
CA GLU A 26 -10.66 -2.14 9.41
C GLU A 26 -9.30 -1.55 9.03
N LEU A 27 -9.28 -0.70 8.01
CA LEU A 27 -8.07 -0.06 7.49
C LEU A 27 -7.28 0.68 8.58
N ASP A 28 -7.96 1.47 9.41
CA ASP A 28 -7.32 2.27 10.46
C ASP A 28 -6.51 1.39 11.43
N LYS A 29 -7.01 0.18 11.72
CA LYS A 29 -6.31 -0.79 12.57
C LYS A 29 -5.10 -1.40 11.87
N LEU A 30 -5.13 -1.58 10.54
CA LEU A 30 -3.99 -2.06 9.73
C LEU A 30 -2.92 -0.98 9.51
N LEU A 31 -3.31 0.30 9.50
CA LEU A 31 -2.38 1.42 9.39
C LEU A 31 -1.61 1.65 10.69
N GLY A 32 -2.23 1.42 11.86
CA GLY A 32 -1.63 1.56 13.18
C GLY A 32 -0.60 0.47 13.57
N ALA A 33 -0.04 0.62 14.78
CA ALA A 33 0.89 -0.34 15.40
C ALA A 33 0.15 -1.34 16.31
N SER A 34 -0.95 -1.88 15.83
CA SER A 34 -1.81 -2.78 16.61
C SER A 34 -1.38 -4.24 16.46
N GLU A 35 -1.66 -5.07 17.47
CA GLU A 35 -1.58 -6.53 17.30
C GLU A 35 -2.49 -7.02 16.16
N TYR A 36 -3.62 -6.35 15.95
CA TYR A 36 -4.54 -6.63 14.85
C TYR A 36 -3.81 -6.63 13.51
N LYS A 37 -2.97 -5.62 13.23
CA LYS A 37 -2.14 -5.59 12.03
C LYS A 37 -1.21 -6.79 11.91
N GLU A 38 -0.50 -7.13 12.99
CA GLU A 38 0.50 -8.20 12.94
C GLU A 38 -0.16 -9.59 12.74
N ARG A 39 -1.41 -9.79 13.19
CA ARG A 39 -2.19 -11.01 12.90
C ARG A 39 -2.44 -11.26 11.41
N TYR A 40 -2.55 -10.19 10.61
CA TYR A 40 -2.81 -10.28 9.17
C TYR A 40 -1.56 -10.09 8.31
N ARG A 41 -0.41 -9.73 8.92
CA ARG A 41 0.77 -9.30 8.18
C ARG A 41 1.29 -10.35 7.20
N GLU A 42 1.42 -11.59 7.62
CA GLU A 42 1.92 -12.68 6.79
C GLU A 42 1.01 -12.93 5.58
N LYS A 43 -0.30 -13.10 5.83
CA LYS A 43 -1.30 -13.30 4.77
C LYS A 43 -1.37 -12.12 3.81
N MET A 44 -1.26 -10.90 4.32
CA MET A 44 -1.25 -9.69 3.50
C MET A 44 0.01 -9.60 2.62
N ILE A 45 1.17 -10.01 3.13
CA ILE A 45 2.40 -10.09 2.33
C ILE A 45 2.22 -11.10 1.21
N GLN A 46 1.79 -12.33 1.53
CA GLN A 46 1.57 -13.38 0.52
C GLN A 46 0.57 -12.95 -0.55
N TRP A 47 -0.58 -12.42 -0.14
CA TRP A 47 -1.57 -11.86 -1.06
C TRP A 47 -0.98 -10.75 -1.94
N GLY A 48 -0.17 -9.87 -1.36
CA GLY A 48 0.51 -8.81 -2.09
C GLY A 48 1.54 -9.31 -3.09
N GLU A 49 2.27 -10.38 -2.77
CA GLU A 49 3.17 -11.05 -3.71
C GLU A 49 2.39 -11.67 -4.88
N GLU A 50 1.30 -12.39 -4.61
CA GLU A 50 0.46 -12.99 -5.65
C GLU A 50 -0.10 -11.93 -6.62
N ARG A 51 -0.47 -10.75 -6.11
CA ARG A 51 -0.87 -9.60 -6.94
C ARG A 51 0.29 -9.09 -7.79
N ARG A 52 1.47 -8.92 -7.22
CA ARG A 52 2.68 -8.46 -7.93
C ARG A 52 3.18 -9.46 -8.96
N THR A 53 3.01 -10.77 -8.74
CA THR A 53 3.33 -11.80 -9.74
C THR A 53 2.45 -11.65 -10.99
N LYS A 54 1.17 -11.33 -10.82
CA LYS A 54 0.23 -11.13 -11.93
C LYS A 54 0.42 -9.78 -12.61
N ASP A 55 0.71 -8.76 -11.83
CA ASP A 55 0.88 -7.38 -12.28
C ASP A 55 1.88 -6.64 -11.38
N PRO A 56 3.16 -6.57 -11.76
CA PRO A 56 4.21 -5.97 -10.95
C PRO A 56 3.95 -4.49 -10.61
N GLY A 57 3.21 -3.77 -11.46
CA GLY A 57 2.95 -2.34 -11.31
C GLY A 57 1.68 -2.01 -10.52
N CYS A 58 0.91 -3.02 -10.06
CA CYS A 58 -0.42 -2.81 -9.48
C CYS A 58 -0.44 -1.80 -8.32
N PHE A 59 0.50 -1.91 -7.37
CA PHE A 59 0.61 -0.99 -6.25
C PHE A 59 1.28 0.33 -6.62
N CYS A 60 2.27 0.32 -7.52
CA CYS A 60 2.95 1.53 -7.98
C CYS A 60 1.96 2.50 -8.62
N ARG A 61 1.09 1.99 -9.52
CA ARG A 61 0.04 2.81 -10.16
C ARG A 61 -0.94 3.41 -9.15
N ALA A 62 -1.26 2.66 -8.10
CA ALA A 62 -2.12 3.17 -7.02
C ALA A 62 -1.45 4.31 -6.23
N VAL A 63 -0.15 4.22 -5.94
CA VAL A 63 0.54 5.28 -5.17
C VAL A 63 0.77 6.55 -5.99
N ILE A 64 1.02 6.43 -7.30
CA ILE A 64 1.35 7.60 -8.14
C ILE A 64 0.13 8.36 -8.65
N GLN A 65 -1.08 7.80 -8.52
CA GLN A 65 -2.30 8.36 -9.13
C GLN A 65 -2.55 9.83 -8.74
N ASP A 66 -2.24 10.18 -7.49
CA ASP A 66 -2.49 11.52 -6.92
C ASP A 66 -1.18 12.27 -6.59
N VAL A 67 -0.06 11.89 -7.22
CA VAL A 67 1.25 12.51 -7.01
C VAL A 67 1.51 13.55 -8.10
N PRO A 68 1.50 14.86 -7.78
CA PRO A 68 1.71 15.90 -8.78
C PRO A 68 3.18 16.03 -9.23
N GLN A 69 4.12 15.51 -8.44
CA GLN A 69 5.53 15.48 -8.80
C GLN A 69 5.76 14.48 -9.95
N PRO A 70 6.65 14.78 -10.90
CA PRO A 70 6.98 13.85 -11.96
C PRO A 70 7.59 12.55 -11.39
N VAL A 71 7.16 11.42 -11.94
CA VAL A 71 7.71 10.09 -11.65
C VAL A 71 8.41 9.62 -12.94
N TRP A 72 9.71 9.32 -12.84
CA TRP A 72 10.56 8.92 -13.97
C TRP A 72 10.93 7.44 -13.91
#